data_AF-A0A4Q9QHN4-F1
#
_entry.id   AF-A0A4Q9QHN4-F1
#
_cell.length_a   1.000
_cell.length_b   1.000
_cell.length_c   1.000
_cell.angle_alpha   90.00
_cell.angle_beta   90.00
_cell.angle_gamma   90.00
#
_symmetry.space_group_name_H-M   'P 1'
#
loop_
_entity.id
_entity.type
_entity.pdbx_description
1 polymer ?
#
loop_
_entity_poly.entity_id
_entity_poly.type
_entity_poly.pdbx_seq_one_letter_code
_entity_poly.pdbx_strand_id
1 'polypeptide(L)'
;MKAWILLPIALLAGCSATTSYRDSCARQLDAAWQELDLAKAEGFAGTVSYSKAASLMTAAKTQQQFEAFRGCTNKSEKARFYIRESRAGR
;
A
#
# COMPACT_ATOMS: atom_id res chain seq x y z
N MET A 1 -45.73 -19.52 13.12
CA MET A 1 -45.21 -18.21 13.57
C MET A 1 -43.91 -18.38 14.36
N LYS A 2 -42.76 -18.72 13.75
CA LYS A 2 -41.45 -18.84 14.46
C LYS A 2 -40.28 -18.91 13.44
N ALA A 3 -40.16 -17.93 12.56
CA ALA A 3 -39.10 -17.91 11.54
C ALA A 3 -38.50 -16.51 11.31
N TRP A 4 -38.61 -15.61 12.29
CA TRP A 4 -38.22 -14.19 12.14
C TRP A 4 -37.01 -13.80 13.01
N ILE A 5 -36.34 -14.75 13.69
CA ILE A 5 -35.27 -14.46 14.67
C ILE A 5 -33.85 -14.59 14.09
N LEU A 6 -33.68 -15.07 12.85
CA LEU A 6 -32.35 -15.33 12.27
C LEU A 6 -31.76 -14.18 11.43
N LEU A 7 -32.46 -13.05 11.29
CA LEU A 7 -31.99 -11.94 10.45
C LEU A 7 -30.80 -11.10 11.01
N PRO A 8 -30.52 -10.97 12.32
CA PRO A 8 -29.51 -10.01 12.77
C PRO A 8 -28.05 -10.51 12.69
N ILE A 9 -27.82 -11.81 12.46
CA ILE A 9 -26.47 -12.39 12.49
C ILE A 9 -25.68 -12.12 11.20
N ALA A 10 -26.36 -11.82 10.09
CA ALA A 10 -25.70 -11.58 8.80
C ALA A 10 -24.96 -10.22 8.70
N LEU A 11 -25.20 -9.28 9.62
CA LEU A 11 -24.62 -7.92 9.58
C LEU A 11 -23.19 -7.83 10.16
N LEU A 12 -22.70 -8.89 10.82
CA LEU A 12 -21.39 -8.89 11.51
C LEU A 12 -20.23 -9.38 10.62
N ALA A 13 -20.50 -9.91 9.42
CA ALA A 13 -19.46 -10.47 8.54
C ALA A 13 -18.57 -9.42 7.84
N GLY A 14 -18.90 -8.12 7.95
CA GLY A 14 -18.15 -7.04 7.29
C GLY A 14 -16.84 -6.61 7.96
N CYS A 15 -16.63 -6.93 9.24
CA CYS A 15 -15.48 -6.41 10.01
C CYS A 15 -14.13 -7.10 9.71
N SER A 16 -14.12 -8.27 9.07
CA SER A 16 -12.87 -9.01 8.80
C SER A 16 -12.25 -8.69 7.42
N ALA A 17 -13.05 -8.20 6.47
CA ALA A 17 -12.61 -8.00 5.09
C ALA A 17 -11.49 -6.96 4.95
N THR A 18 -11.44 -5.95 5.82
CA THR A 18 -10.44 -4.88 5.77
C THR A 18 -9.06 -5.37 6.21
N THR A 19 -8.96 -6.36 7.10
CA THR A 19 -7.66 -6.76 7.69
C THR A 19 -6.77 -7.58 6.75
N SER A 20 -7.35 -8.20 5.71
CA SER A 20 -6.68 -9.18 4.82
C SER A 20 -5.42 -8.70 4.10
N TYR A 21 -5.12 -7.39 4.13
CA TYR A 21 -3.92 -6.80 3.53
C TYR A 21 -3.16 -5.88 4.48
N ARG A 22 -3.55 -5.78 5.77
CA ARG A 22 -2.97 -4.83 6.73
C ARG A 22 -1.46 -5.04 6.88
N ASP A 23 -1.05 -6.28 7.14
CA ASP A 23 0.36 -6.62 7.33
C ASP A 23 1.16 -6.49 6.03
N SER A 24 0.56 -6.82 4.89
CA SER A 24 1.19 -6.66 3.58
C SER A 24 1.41 -5.19 3.25
N CYS A 25 0.43 -4.33 3.53
CA CYS A 25 0.55 -2.88 3.35
C CYS A 25 1.67 -2.33 4.22
N ALA A 26 1.70 -2.66 5.52
CA ALA A 26 2.76 -2.21 6.43
C ALA A 26 4.15 -2.65 5.93
N ARG A 27 4.34 -3.96 5.67
CA ARG A 27 5.62 -4.49 5.21
C ARG A 27 6.08 -3.90 3.88
N GLN A 28 5.19 -3.78 2.90
CA GLN A 28 5.54 -3.22 1.59
C GLN A 28 5.83 -1.72 1.67
N LEU A 29 5.08 -0.98 2.50
CA LEU A 29 5.28 0.46 2.66
C LEU A 29 6.60 0.75 3.37
N ASP A 30 6.92 0.04 4.44
CA ASP A 30 8.19 0.18 5.16
C ASP A 30 9.38 -0.18 4.26
N ALA A 31 9.30 -1.30 3.53
CA ALA A 31 10.31 -1.68 2.56
C ALA A 31 10.48 -0.62 1.45
N ALA A 32 9.38 -0.04 0.95
CA ALA A 32 9.44 1.00 -0.06
C ALA A 32 10.11 2.28 0.44
N TRP A 33 9.85 2.70 1.70
CA TRP A 33 10.54 3.84 2.29
C TRP A 33 12.04 3.61 2.41
N GLN A 34 12.44 2.43 2.89
CA GLN A 34 13.85 2.10 3.02
C GLN A 34 14.56 2.03 1.67
N GLU A 35 13.91 1.46 0.64
CA GLU A 35 14.41 1.47 -0.72
C GLU A 35 14.52 2.89 -1.29
N LEU A 36 13.57 3.79 -0.99
CA LEU A 36 13.60 5.18 -1.46
C LEU A 36 14.76 5.95 -0.84
N ASP A 37 14.99 5.78 0.46
CA ASP A 37 16.09 6.45 1.17
C ASP A 37 17.45 5.94 0.72
N LEU A 38 17.58 4.64 0.45
CA LEU A 38 18.79 4.09 -0.17
C LEU A 38 19.02 4.69 -1.56
N ALA A 39 17.98 4.77 -2.39
CA ALA A 39 18.10 5.40 -3.71
C ALA A 39 18.52 6.88 -3.61
N LYS A 40 18.06 7.59 -2.57
CA LYS A 40 18.41 8.99 -2.32
C LYS A 40 19.87 9.17 -1.93
N ALA A 41 20.41 8.23 -1.15
CA ALA A 41 21.81 8.22 -0.76
C ALA A 41 22.73 7.82 -1.92
N GLU A 42 22.35 6.83 -2.72
CA GLU A 42 23.11 6.37 -3.90
C GLU A 42 23.06 7.38 -5.07
N GLY A 43 22.01 8.21 -5.09
CA GLY A 43 21.69 9.08 -6.21
C GLY A 43 20.81 8.38 -7.25
N PHE A 44 19.96 9.15 -7.93
CA PHE A 44 19.07 8.63 -8.97
C PHE A 44 19.55 9.07 -10.35
N ALA A 45 19.65 8.11 -11.27
CA ALA A 45 19.85 8.40 -12.68
C ALA A 45 18.53 8.86 -13.36
N GLY A 46 17.37 8.61 -12.75
CA GLY A 46 16.04 8.99 -13.26
C GLY A 46 15.17 9.73 -12.24
N THR A 47 15.11 11.06 -12.33
CA THR A 47 14.33 11.93 -11.41
C THR A 47 12.81 11.78 -11.56
N VAL A 48 12.34 11.45 -12.76
CA VAL A 48 10.90 11.22 -13.04
C VAL A 48 10.41 9.94 -12.35
N SER A 49 11.19 8.86 -12.43
CA SER A 49 10.86 7.60 -11.76
C SER A 49 10.89 7.78 -10.23
N TYR A 50 11.83 8.57 -9.70
CA TYR A 50 11.84 8.91 -8.28
C TYR A 50 10.58 9.69 -7.83
N SER A 51 10.19 10.74 -8.57
CA SER A 51 8.99 11.51 -8.22
C SER A 51 7.71 10.69 -8.32
N LYS A 52 7.64 9.75 -9.27
CA LYS A 52 6.54 8.78 -9.38
C LYS A 52 6.51 7.81 -8.22
N ALA A 53 7.65 7.29 -7.78
CA ALA A 53 7.73 6.48 -6.58
C ALA A 53 7.25 7.23 -5.33
N ALA A 54 7.73 8.46 -5.13
CA ALA A 54 7.34 9.30 -3.99
C ALA A 54 5.84 9.57 -3.97
N SER A 55 5.22 9.91 -5.11
CA SER A 55 3.77 10.14 -5.20
C SER A 55 2.96 8.87 -4.90
N LEU A 56 3.40 7.71 -5.39
CA LEU A 56 2.77 6.43 -5.07
C LEU A 56 2.85 6.09 -3.59
N MET A 57 3.98 6.35 -2.93
CA MET A 57 4.13 6.13 -1.49
C MET A 57 3.24 7.04 -0.65
N THR A 58 3.13 8.33 -1.01
CA THR A 58 2.20 9.24 -0.36
C THR A 58 0.77 8.73 -0.46
N ALA A 59 0.33 8.33 -1.67
CA ALA A 59 -1.01 7.78 -1.87
C ALA A 59 -1.21 6.43 -1.15
N ALA A 60 -0.19 5.59 -1.05
CA ALA A 60 -0.24 4.34 -0.29
C ALA A 60 -0.45 4.61 1.21
N LYS A 61 0.26 5.60 1.77
CA LYS A 61 0.12 6.00 3.17
C LYS A 61 -1.26 6.58 3.48
N THR A 62 -1.81 7.40 2.58
CA THR A 62 -3.21 7.84 2.69
C THR A 62 -4.17 6.64 2.70
N GLN A 63 -3.94 5.64 1.84
CA GLN A 63 -4.77 4.43 1.83
C GLN A 63 -4.58 3.55 3.07
N GLN A 64 -3.41 3.53 3.68
CA GLN A 64 -3.18 2.90 4.97
C GLN A 64 -4.03 3.58 6.07
N GLN A 65 -4.09 4.92 6.07
CA GLN A 65 -4.84 5.68 7.07
C GLN A 65 -6.35 5.45 7.00
N PHE A 66 -6.91 5.29 5.80
CA PHE A 66 -8.33 4.98 5.60
C PHE A 66 -8.62 3.48 5.53
N GLU A 67 -7.68 2.63 5.94
CA GLU A 67 -7.82 1.16 5.97
C GLU A 67 -8.10 0.50 4.60
N ALA A 68 -7.77 1.19 3.51
CA ALA A 68 -7.81 0.68 2.14
C ALA A 68 -6.56 -0.16 1.82
N PHE A 69 -6.29 -1.18 2.64
CA PHE A 69 -5.01 -1.89 2.67
C PHE A 69 -4.62 -2.59 1.37
N ARG A 70 -5.59 -3.13 0.62
CA ARG A 70 -5.31 -3.70 -0.73
C ARG A 70 -4.71 -2.64 -1.66
N GLY A 71 -5.27 -1.42 -1.64
CA GLY A 71 -4.78 -0.30 -2.42
C GLY A 71 -3.38 0.13 -1.99
N CYS A 72 -3.16 0.23 -0.66
CA CYS A 72 -1.86 0.51 -0.09
C CYS A 72 -0.79 -0.48 -0.55
N THR A 73 -1.06 -1.79 -0.45
CA THR A 73 -0.15 -2.85 -0.89
C THR A 73 0.22 -2.69 -2.35
N ASN A 74 -0.77 -2.56 -3.24
CA ASN A 74 -0.55 -2.42 -4.68
C ASN A 74 0.26 -1.16 -5.04
N LYS A 75 0.02 -0.04 -4.35
CA LYS A 75 0.76 1.21 -4.60
C LYS A 75 2.19 1.13 -4.07
N SER A 76 2.39 0.49 -2.91
CA SER A 76 3.71 0.29 -2.33
C SER A 76 4.58 -0.61 -3.23
N GLU A 77 4.02 -1.69 -3.78
CA GLU A 77 4.71 -2.55 -4.76
C GLU A 77 5.09 -1.79 -6.04
N LYS A 78 4.19 -0.95 -6.57
CA LYS A 78 4.50 -0.09 -7.72
C LYS A 78 5.54 0.98 -7.38
N ALA A 79 5.53 1.54 -6.18
CA ALA A 79 6.54 2.50 -5.74
C ALA A 79 7.93 1.83 -5.77
N ARG A 80 8.06 0.63 -5.20
CA ARG A 80 9.31 -0.16 -5.23
C ARG A 80 9.81 -0.42 -6.65
N PHE A 81 8.91 -0.68 -7.60
CA PHE A 81 9.26 -0.78 -9.03
C PHE A 81 9.90 0.51 -9.55
N TYR A 82 9.26 1.67 -9.32
CA TYR A 82 9.80 2.96 -9.77
C TYR A 82 11.07 3.40 -9.03
N ILE A 83 11.26 2.97 -7.78
CA ILE A 83 12.51 3.21 -7.05
C ILE A 83 13.66 2.50 -7.75
N ARG A 84 13.50 1.22 -8.10
CA ARG A 84 14.52 0.48 -8.86
C ARG A 84 14.81 1.12 -10.21
N GLU A 85 13.77 1.56 -10.91
CA GLU A 85 13.88 2.25 -12.20
C GLU A 85 14.62 3.59 -12.07
N SER A 86 14.38 4.34 -10.98
CA SER A 86 15.08 5.60 -10.71
C SER A 86 16.59 5.43 -10.54
N ARG A 87 17.04 4.28 -10.01
CA ARG A 87 18.47 3.94 -9.90
C ARG A 87 19.04 3.49 -11.24
N ALA A 88 18.27 2.75 -12.03
CA ALA A 88 18.66 2.30 -13.36
C ALA A 88 18.63 3.41 -14.43
N GLY A 89 18.02 4.57 -14.14
CA GLY A 89 17.90 5.68 -15.09
C GLY A 89 16.83 5.45 -16.16
N ARG A 90 15.79 4.68 -15.84
CA ARG A 90 14.70 4.31 -16.74
C ARG A 90 13.36 4.90 -16.30
#